data_AF-A0A970JRG7-F1
#
_entry.id   AF-A0A970JRG7-F1
#
_cell.length_a   1.000
_cell.length_b   1.000
_cell.length_c   1.000
_cell.angle_alpha   90.00
_cell.angle_beta   90.00
_cell.angle_gamma   90.00
#
_symmetry.space_group_name_H-M   'P 1'
#
loop_
_entity.id
_entity.type
_entity.pdbx_description
1 polymer ?
#
loop_
_entity_poly.entity_id
_entity_poly.type
_entity_poly.pdbx_seq_one_letter_code
_entity_poly.pdbx_strand_id
1 'polypeptide(L)' 'MFSYFRLKDSQYNGLIVKKDRTTRKEFYYDEKQQDWKPISIMIRYFWPESETFEMFEELSEEKVKAAIR' A
#
# COMPACT_ATOMS: atom_id res chain seq x y z
N MET A 1 -13.31 -4.13 4.39
CA MET A 1 -12.40 -3.71 5.47
C MET A 1 -11.01 -3.56 4.88
N PHE A 2 -10.35 -2.43 5.08
CA PHE A 2 -9.07 -2.13 4.42
C PHE A 2 -7.87 -2.36 5.33
N SER A 3 -6.77 -2.83 4.75
CA SER A 3 -5.44 -2.83 5.38
C SER A 3 -4.53 -1.88 4.62
N TYR A 4 -3.68 -1.15 5.32
CA TYR A 4 -2.81 -0.13 4.74
C TYR A 4 -1.35 -0.47 4.97
N PHE A 5 -0.53 -0.21 3.96
CA PHE A 5 0.88 -0.55 3.96
C PHE A 5 1.69 0.58 3.34
N ARG A 6 2.90 0.79 3.85
CA ARG A 6 3.89 1.68 3.24
C ARG A 6 5.05 0.87 2.70
N LEU A 7 5.39 1.09 1.43
CA LEU A 7 6.58 0.52 0.82
C LEU A 7 7.83 1.15 1.42
N LYS A 8 8.76 0.33 1.91
CA LYS A 8 10.04 0.76 2.48
C LYS A 8 11.25 0.47 1.61
N ASP A 9 11.10 -0.44 0.66
CA ASP A 9 12.20 -0.94 -0.15
C ASP A 9 11.81 -0.94 -1.64
N SER A 10 12.77 -0.73 -2.54
CA SER A 10 12.63 -0.41 -3.99
C SER A 10 12.50 1.07 -4.39
N GLN A 11 12.43 1.31 -5.71
CA GLN A 11 12.15 2.61 -6.37
C GLN A 11 10.80 3.23 -5.98
N TYR A 12 9.93 2.48 -5.30
CA TYR A 12 8.62 2.94 -4.82
C TYR A 12 8.59 3.19 -3.30
N ASN A 13 9.75 3.29 -2.64
CA ASN A 13 9.84 3.64 -1.23
C ASN A 13 9.02 4.90 -0.91
N GLY A 14 8.22 4.84 0.15
CA GLY A 14 7.31 5.90 0.56
C GLY A 14 5.87 5.72 0.08
N LEU A 15 5.63 4.89 -0.94
CA LEU A 15 4.30 4.71 -1.50
C LEU A 15 3.34 4.06 -0.49
N ILE A 16 2.16 4.65 -0.34
CA ILE A 16 1.10 4.12 0.50
C ILE A 16 0.14 3.30 -0.34
N VAL A 17 -0.11 2.07 0.10
CA VAL A 17 -1.00 1.10 -0.53
C VAL A 17 -2.12 0.77 0.43
N LYS A 18 -3.35 0.65 -0.08
CA LYS A 18 -4.49 0.08 0.65
C LYS A 18 -5.01 -1.17 -0.06
N LYS A 19 -5.30 -2.21 0.71
CA LYS A 19 -5.88 -3.47 0.26
C LYS A 19 -7.29 -3.63 0.81
N ASP A 20 -8.25 -3.91 -0.06
CA ASP A 20 -9.54 -4.42 0.36
C ASP A 20 -9.42 -5.90 0.74
N ARG A 21 -9.66 -6.25 2.01
CA ARG A 21 -9.61 -7.65 2.47
C ARG A 21 -10.74 -8.51 1.89
N THR A 22 -11.83 -7.90 1.44
CA THR A 22 -13.01 -8.60 0.92
C THR A 22 -12.84 -8.92 -0.57
N THR A 23 -12.48 -7.91 -1.36
CA THR A 23 -12.37 -8.06 -2.83
C THR A 23 -10.94 -8.36 -3.31
N ARG A 24 -9.96 -8.32 -2.39
CA ARG A 24 -8.51 -8.39 -2.68
C ARG A 24 -8.01 -7.30 -3.62
N LYS A 25 -8.82 -6.27 -3.91
CA LYS A 25 -8.41 -5.14 -4.73
C LYS A 25 -7.38 -4.27 -4.01
N GLU A 26 -6.43 -3.77 -4.78
CA GLU A 26 -5.29 -3.00 -4.30
C GLU A 26 -5.30 -1.61 -4.94
N PHE A 27 -4.98 -0.59 -4.14
CA PHE A 27 -4.90 0.79 -4.58
C PHE A 27 -3.67 1.46 -3.98
N TYR A 28 -3.03 2.35 -4.71
CA TYR A 28 -1.97 3.21 -4.20
C TYR A 28 -2.48 4.65 -4.11
N TYR A 29 -1.90 5.43 -3.21
CA TYR A 29 -2.16 6.85 -3.13
C TYR A 29 -1.26 7.60 -4.11
N ASP A 30 -1.85 8.27 -5.10
CA ASP A 30 -1.15 9.16 -6.02
C ASP A 30 -1.09 10.56 -5.39
N GLU A 31 0.04 10.90 -4.78
CA GLU A 31 0.24 12.20 -4.12
C GLU A 31 0.08 13.39 -5.08
N LYS A 32 0.39 13.22 -6.37
CA LYS A 32 0.28 14.31 -7.35
C LYS A 32 -1.17 14.65 -7.69
N GLN A 33 -2.04 13.65 -7.65
CA GLN A 33 -3.47 13.81 -7.94
C GLN A 33 -4.33 13.80 -6.69
N GLN A 34 -3.72 13.61 -5.52
CA GLN A 34 -4.37 13.43 -4.23
C GLN A 34 -5.51 12.39 -4.25
N ASP A 35 -5.34 11.31 -5.03
CA ASP A 35 -6.38 10.32 -5.27
C ASP A 35 -5.86 8.88 -5.19
N TRP A 36 -6.77 7.95 -4.87
CA TRP A 36 -6.47 6.52 -4.80
C TRP A 36 -6.66 5.86 -6.15
N LYS A 37 -5.56 5.36 -6.72
CA LYS A 37 -5.59 4.72 -8.03
C LYS A 37 -5.46 3.20 -7.93
N PRO A 38 -6.15 2.46 -8.80
CA PRO A 38 -6.01 1.01 -8.84
C PRO A 38 -4.56 0.65 -9.18
N ILE A 39 -4.02 -0.28 -8.41
CA ILE A 39 -2.71 -0.85 -8.70
C ILE A 39 -2.90 -1.86 -9.84
N SER A 40 -2.52 -1.48 -11.06
CA SER A 40 -2.47 -2.41 -12.22
C SER A 40 -1.13 -3.14 -12.31
N ILE A 41 -0.13 -2.64 -11.59
CA ILE A 41 1.12 -3.34 -11.35
C ILE A 41 0.76 -4.43 -10.36
N MET A 42 0.51 -5.64 -10.84
CA MET A 42 0.62 -6.80 -9.99
C MET A 42 2.03 -6.68 -9.36
N ILE A 43 2.14 -6.18 -8.13
CA ILE A 43 3.35 -6.24 -7.33
C ILE A 43 3.47 -7.73 -7.06
N ARG A 44 3.97 -8.42 -8.08
CA ARG A 44 4.14 -9.85 -8.10
C ARG A 44 5.04 -10.12 -6.92
N TYR A 45 4.48 -10.82 -5.94
CA TYR A 45 5.13 -11.17 -4.68
C TYR A 45 5.25 -9.91 -3.80
N PHE A 46 4.59 -9.81 -2.65
CA PHE A 46 5.25 -9.66 -1.34
C PHE A 46 4.19 -9.36 -0.25
N TRP A 47 3.06 -10.07 -0.30
CA TRP A 47 2.12 -10.08 0.82
C TRP A 47 2.77 -10.70 2.07
N PRO A 48 2.25 -10.47 3.30
CA PRO A 48 2.67 -11.13 4.56
C PRO A 48 2.86 -12.64 4.53
N GLU A 49 2.35 -13.27 3.49
CA GLU A 49 2.36 -14.70 3.25
C GLU A 49 3.60 -15.15 2.45
N SER A 50 4.47 -14.23 2.02
CA SER A 50 5.65 -14.50 1.16
C SER A 50 6.94 -14.28 1.95
N GLU A 51 7.87 -15.25 1.96
CA GLU A 51 9.11 -15.28 2.78
C GLU A 51 10.05 -14.06 2.63
N THR A 52 9.82 -13.23 1.62
CA THR A 52 10.56 -11.99 1.29
C THR A 52 10.01 -10.75 2.02
N PHE A 53 9.44 -10.95 3.21
CA PHE A 53 8.53 -10.04 3.92
C PHE A 53 9.19 -8.85 4.66
N GLU A 54 10.28 -8.28 4.15
CA GLU A 54 10.96 -7.14 4.82
C GLU A 54 10.62 -5.76 4.22
N MET A 55 9.71 -5.68 3.25
CA MET A 55 9.53 -4.47 2.43
C MET A 55 8.36 -3.55 2.82
N PHE A 56 7.51 -3.93 3.79
CA PHE A 56 6.27 -3.20 4.10
C PHE A 56 6.15 -2.87 5.59
N GLU A 57 5.79 -1.63 5.91
CA GLU A 57 5.30 -1.27 7.24
C GLU A 57 3.77 -1.23 7.22
N GLU A 58 3.12 -2.01 8.08
CA GLU A 58 1.68 -1.89 8.30
C GLU A 58 1.38 -0.57 9.02
N LEU A 59 0.43 0.18 8.46
CA LEU A 59 0.01 1.47 9.00
C LEU A 59 -1.43 1.40 9.54
N SER A 60 -1.66 2.09 10.66
CA SER A 60 -3.03 2.37 11.10
C SER A 60 -3.69 3.39 10.17
N GLU A 61 -5.02 3.35 10.11
CA GLU A 61 -5.81 4.29 9.29
C GLU A 61 -5.54 5.75 9.65
N GLU A 62 -5.32 6.05 10.93
CA GLU A 62 -4.98 7.39 11.41
C GLU A 62 -3.65 7.90 10.87
N LYS A 63 -2.61 7.03 10.85
CA LYS A 63 -1.30 7.38 10.28
C LYS A 63 -1.40 7.66 8.79
N VAL A 64 -2.22 6.90 8.07
CA VAL A 64 -2.46 7.13 6.63
C VAL A 64 -3.11 8.49 6.42
N LYS A 65 -4.18 8.81 7.17
CA LYS A 65 -4.87 10.12 7.07
C LYS A 65 -3.94 11.30 7.33
N ALA A 66 -2.97 11.15 8.23
CA ALA A 66 -1.96 12.18 8.48
C ALA A 66 -0.95 12.34 7.33
N ALA A 67 -0.67 11.27 6.58
CA ALA A 67 0.32 11.25 5.51
C ALA A 67 -0.23 11.74 4.15
N ILE A 68 -1.53 11.55 3.87
CA ILE A 68 -2.15 11.83 2.56
C ILE A 68 -2.77 13.23 2.42
N ARG A 69 -2.13 14.26 2.98
CA ARG A 69 -2.70 15.62 3.10
C ARG A 69 -2.84 16.38 1.78
#